data_AF-A0A7S1XYP8-F1
#
_entry.id   AF-A0A7S1XYP8-F1
#
_cell.length_a   1.000
_cell.length_b   1.000
_cell.length_c   1.000
_cell.angle_alpha   90.00
_cell.angle_beta   90.00
_cell.angle_gamma   90.00
#
_symmetry.space_group_name_H-M   'P 1'
#
loop_
_entity.id
_entity.type
_entity.pdbx_description
1 polymer ?
#
loop_
_entity_poly.entity_id
_entity_poly.type
_entity_poly.pdbx_seq_one_letter_code
_entity_poly.pdbx_strand_id
1 'polypeptide(L)'
;FEMDAAGVKAAAESELSRNSVDSPKTPAMMVSMTPLIPADLLKQLLRSMKEPIIPYSVYDRCLAIGRKGDSAAEAAALMGELRPANRATLYTVISFLAELSKAHDVTQMGVDNLALVLAPNLLKNPSDDPLLFAANSGDERGFVGQLIHAQLEGLLTMETS
;
A
#
# COMPACT_ATOMS: atom_id res chain seq x y z
N PHE A 1 56.11 4.51 -59.61
CA PHE A 1 54.69 4.91 -59.56
C PHE A 1 54.21 4.61 -58.16
N GLU A 2 54.35 5.62 -57.30
CA GLU A 2 53.93 5.59 -55.89
C GLU A 2 52.40 5.54 -55.78
N MET A 3 51.98 4.88 -54.69
CA MET A 3 50.61 4.68 -54.25
C MET A 3 50.01 5.99 -53.73
N ASP A 4 48.73 6.24 -54.05
CA ASP A 4 47.89 7.20 -53.33
C ASP A 4 46.79 6.47 -52.55
N ALA A 5 46.60 6.92 -51.31
CA ALA A 5 46.19 6.17 -50.14
C ALA A 5 44.72 6.38 -49.75
N ALA A 6 43.82 6.48 -50.72
CA ALA A 6 42.40 6.80 -50.46
C ALA A 6 41.39 5.67 -50.74
N GLY A 7 41.83 4.52 -51.26
CA GLY A 7 40.93 3.46 -51.73
C GLY A 7 40.77 2.22 -50.84
N VAL A 8 41.56 2.06 -49.78
CA VAL A 8 41.65 0.79 -49.00
C VAL A 8 41.07 0.91 -47.57
N LYS A 9 40.45 2.04 -47.23
CA LYS A 9 39.95 2.28 -45.85
C LYS A 9 38.45 1.98 -45.63
N ALA A 10 37.72 1.54 -46.65
CA ALA A 10 36.26 1.31 -46.53
C ALA A 10 35.83 -0.17 -46.50
N ALA A 11 36.77 -1.12 -46.60
CA ALA A 11 36.45 -2.56 -46.66
C ALA A 11 37.11 -3.42 -45.57
N ALA A 12 37.79 -2.79 -44.60
CA ALA A 12 38.49 -3.48 -43.52
C ALA A 12 37.90 -3.22 -42.11
N GLU A 13 36.65 -2.73 -42.03
CA GLU A 13 35.93 -2.49 -40.76
C GLU A 13 34.75 -3.45 -40.54
N SER A 14 34.50 -4.40 -41.45
CA SER A 14 33.28 -5.24 -41.40
C SER A 14 33.47 -6.64 -40.83
N GLU A 15 34.68 -7.20 -40.79
CA GLU A 15 34.85 -8.60 -40.43
C GLU A 15 36.18 -8.78 -39.69
N LEU A 16 36.11 -9.43 -38.52
CA LEU A 16 37.21 -9.96 -37.71
C LEU A 16 37.73 -9.09 -36.54
N SER A 17 37.02 -9.16 -35.42
CA SER A 17 37.54 -9.70 -34.14
C SER A 17 36.44 -9.61 -33.07
N ARG A 18 35.53 -10.59 -32.97
CA ARG A 18 35.63 -11.66 -31.96
C ARG A 18 36.75 -11.42 -30.95
N ASN A 19 36.46 -10.74 -29.83
CA ASN A 19 36.58 -11.29 -28.48
C ASN A 19 36.40 -10.16 -27.44
N SER A 20 35.22 -10.04 -26.87
CA SER A 20 35.03 -9.46 -25.52
C SER A 20 33.80 -10.14 -24.94
N VAL A 21 34.08 -11.30 -24.37
CA VAL A 21 33.29 -11.94 -23.34
C VAL A 21 33.11 -10.93 -22.20
N ASP A 22 31.92 -10.94 -21.61
CA ASP A 22 31.53 -10.28 -20.37
C ASP A 22 31.28 -8.77 -20.45
N SER A 23 30.09 -8.42 -20.93
CA SER A 23 29.28 -7.50 -20.15
C SER A 23 28.16 -8.32 -19.54
N PRO A 24 27.93 -8.31 -18.21
CA PRO A 24 26.70 -8.84 -17.69
C PRO A 24 25.61 -8.02 -18.36
N LYS A 25 24.82 -8.66 -19.22
CA LYS A 25 23.45 -8.24 -19.44
C LYS A 25 22.83 -8.34 -18.05
N THR A 26 22.94 -7.27 -17.28
CA THR A 26 22.18 -7.08 -16.06
C THR A 26 20.77 -7.50 -16.42
N PRO A 27 20.21 -8.52 -15.76
CA PRO A 27 18.94 -9.08 -16.16
C PRO A 27 17.92 -7.93 -16.15
N ALA A 28 16.80 -8.14 -16.81
CA ALA A 28 15.63 -7.26 -16.81
C ALA A 28 14.99 -7.08 -15.40
N MET A 29 15.80 -6.97 -14.36
CA MET A 29 15.50 -6.67 -12.96
C MET A 29 15.59 -5.17 -12.65
N MET A 30 15.79 -4.30 -13.65
CA MET A 30 15.31 -2.94 -13.53
C MET A 30 13.82 -2.94 -13.89
N VAL A 31 13.03 -3.69 -13.11
CA VAL A 31 11.62 -3.34 -12.94
C VAL A 31 11.68 -1.90 -12.49
N SER A 32 11.32 -0.97 -13.37
CA SER A 32 10.86 0.35 -12.95
C SER A 32 9.90 0.08 -11.80
N MET A 33 10.34 0.24 -10.55
CA MET A 33 9.57 -0.12 -9.36
C MET A 33 8.43 0.88 -9.26
N THR A 34 7.40 0.65 -10.06
CA THR A 34 6.19 1.45 -10.05
C THR A 34 5.67 1.42 -8.61
N PRO A 35 5.30 2.55 -8.01
CA PRO A 35 4.84 2.62 -6.61
C PRO A 35 3.62 1.71 -6.33
N LEU A 36 2.96 1.21 -7.37
CA LEU A 36 1.92 0.20 -7.31
C LEU A 36 2.42 -1.14 -6.74
N ILE A 37 3.65 -1.57 -7.06
CA ILE A 37 4.19 -2.86 -6.60
C ILE A 37 4.27 -2.91 -5.06
N PRO A 38 4.96 -1.98 -4.37
CA PRO A 38 4.97 -1.99 -2.90
C PRO A 38 3.58 -1.76 -2.28
N ALA A 39 2.70 -0.99 -2.93
CA ALA A 39 1.33 -0.80 -2.46
C ALA A 39 0.51 -2.12 -2.51
N ASP A 40 0.66 -2.89 -3.58
CA ASP A 40 0.00 -4.19 -3.73
C ASP A 40 0.54 -5.21 -2.73
N LEU A 41 1.86 -5.24 -2.51
CA LEU A 41 2.47 -6.09 -1.49
C LEU A 41 1.96 -5.77 -0.08
N LEU A 42 1.83 -4.49 0.28
CA LEU A 42 1.27 -4.08 1.57
C LEU A 42 -0.17 -4.58 1.74
N LYS A 43 -1.02 -4.36 0.73
CA LYS A 43 -2.42 -4.83 0.75
C LYS A 43 -2.49 -6.35 0.86
N GLN A 44 -1.66 -7.07 0.10
CA GLN A 44 -1.61 -8.52 0.13
C GLN A 44 -1.15 -9.05 1.49
N LEU A 45 -0.12 -8.44 2.09
CA LEU A 45 0.36 -8.81 3.42
C LEU A 45 -0.77 -8.75 4.45
N LEU A 46 -1.47 -7.61 4.53
CA LEU A 46 -2.57 -7.39 5.47
C LEU A 46 -3.73 -8.36 5.21
N ARG A 47 -4.13 -8.54 3.95
CA ARG A 47 -5.24 -9.42 3.56
C ARG A 47 -4.93 -10.90 3.80
N SER A 48 -3.67 -11.32 3.66
CA SER A 48 -3.26 -12.72 3.79
C SER A 48 -3.18 -13.25 5.22
N MET A 49 -3.30 -12.37 6.23
CA MET A 49 -3.28 -12.78 7.63
C MET A 49 -4.43 -13.75 7.95
N LYS A 50 -4.13 -14.80 8.74
CA LYS A 50 -5.10 -15.82 9.17
C LYS A 50 -6.31 -15.18 9.86
N GLU A 51 -6.04 -14.24 10.75
CA GLU A 51 -7.02 -13.34 11.35
C GLU A 51 -6.72 -11.92 10.83
N PRO A 52 -7.73 -11.12 10.44
CA PRO A 52 -7.51 -9.74 10.03
C PRO A 52 -6.80 -8.92 11.11
N ILE A 53 -6.09 -7.87 10.70
CA ILE A 53 -5.34 -7.02 11.64
C ILE A 53 -6.26 -6.36 12.68
N ILE A 54 -7.50 -6.05 12.28
CA ILE A 54 -8.60 -5.74 13.20
C ILE A 54 -9.34 -7.05 13.48
N PRO A 55 -9.26 -7.61 14.70
CA PRO A 55 -9.84 -8.91 15.05
C PRO A 55 -11.37 -8.95 14.87
N TYR A 56 -11.91 -10.14 14.57
CA TYR A 56 -13.35 -10.33 14.43
C TYR A 56 -14.13 -9.96 15.70
N SER A 57 -13.51 -10.07 16.88
CA SER A 57 -14.14 -9.75 18.17
C SER A 57 -14.57 -8.29 18.33
N VAL A 58 -13.99 -7.37 17.55
CA VAL A 58 -14.33 -5.94 17.59
C VAL A 58 -15.04 -5.46 16.32
N TYR A 59 -15.28 -6.36 15.35
CA TYR A 59 -15.80 -6.02 14.02
C TYR A 59 -17.13 -5.27 14.07
N ASP A 60 -18.11 -5.74 14.84
CA ASP A 60 -19.42 -5.07 14.94
C ASP A 60 -19.32 -3.67 15.55
N ARG A 61 -18.38 -3.47 16.48
CA ARG A 61 -18.10 -2.14 17.05
C ARG A 61 -17.45 -1.22 16.03
N CYS A 62 -16.58 -1.75 15.17
CA CYS A 62 -16.04 -1.00 14.04
C CYS A 62 -17.15 -0.52 13.11
N LEU A 63 -18.10 -1.38 12.75
CA LEU A 63 -19.24 -0.99 11.91
C LEU A 63 -20.10 0.10 12.56
N ALA A 64 -20.39 -0.03 13.85
CA ALA A 64 -21.17 0.96 14.59
C ALA A 64 -20.51 2.35 14.58
N ILE A 65 -19.19 2.42 14.79
CA ILE A 65 -18.40 3.65 14.71
C ILE A 65 -18.39 4.20 13.28
N GLY A 66 -18.17 3.33 12.29
CA GLY A 66 -18.13 3.73 10.88
C GLY A 66 -19.45 4.30 10.37
N ARG A 67 -20.58 3.76 10.83
CA ARG A 67 -21.93 4.25 10.51
C ARG A 67 -22.25 5.59 11.13
N LYS A 68 -21.79 5.83 12.36
CA LYS A 68 -22.07 7.07 13.10
C LYS A 68 -21.42 8.28 12.42
N GLY A 69 -20.22 8.11 11.87
CA GLY A 69 -19.39 9.22 11.39
C GLY A 69 -18.92 10.11 12.54
N ASP A 70 -18.00 11.04 12.26
CA ASP A 70 -17.47 12.01 13.24
C ASP A 70 -17.12 11.37 14.61
N SER A 71 -16.46 10.22 14.55
CA SER A 71 -16.21 9.31 15.68
C SER A 71 -14.74 8.93 15.77
N ALA A 72 -13.86 9.84 15.37
CA ALA A 72 -12.41 9.66 15.37
C ALA A 72 -11.87 9.26 16.75
N ALA A 73 -12.34 9.91 17.82
CA ALA A 73 -11.97 9.57 19.19
C ALA A 73 -12.40 8.16 19.62
N GLU A 74 -13.60 7.71 19.20
CA GLU A 74 -14.08 6.35 19.48
C GLU A 74 -13.27 5.31 18.69
N ALA A 75 -12.91 5.62 17.44
CA ALA A 75 -12.04 4.77 16.63
C ALA A 75 -10.64 4.64 17.23
N ALA A 76 -10.07 5.74 17.74
CA ALA A 76 -8.81 5.75 18.47
C ALA A 76 -8.85 4.89 19.74
N ALA A 77 -9.91 5.04 20.54
CA ALA A 77 -10.10 4.25 21.76
C ALA A 77 -10.18 2.74 21.44
N LEU A 78 -10.95 2.35 20.41
CA LEU A 78 -11.05 0.96 19.97
C LEU A 78 -9.69 0.42 19.50
N MET A 79 -8.92 1.21 18.74
CA MET A 79 -7.54 0.83 18.37
C MET A 79 -6.67 0.60 19.61
N GLY A 80 -6.84 1.41 20.66
CA GLY A 80 -6.15 1.27 21.95
C GLY A 80 -6.41 -0.08 22.63
N GLU A 81 -7.58 -0.66 22.46
CA GLU A 81 -7.95 -1.97 23.03
C GLU A 81 -7.33 -3.17 22.31
N LEU A 82 -6.78 -2.97 21.10
CA LEU A 82 -6.15 -4.05 20.34
C LEU A 82 -4.87 -4.54 21.03
N ARG A 83 -4.54 -5.82 20.81
CA ARG A 83 -3.27 -6.40 21.27
C ARG A 83 -2.10 -5.57 20.74
N PRO A 84 -0.99 -5.43 21.51
CA PRO A 84 0.12 -4.54 21.16
C PRO A 84 0.66 -4.74 19.73
N ALA A 85 0.81 -5.99 19.27
CA ALA A 85 1.32 -6.29 17.93
C ALA A 85 0.36 -5.82 16.81
N ASN A 86 -0.94 -6.05 16.98
CA ASN A 86 -1.97 -5.59 16.05
C ASN A 86 -2.03 -4.06 16.03
N ARG A 87 -2.03 -3.45 17.22
CA ARG A 87 -2.06 -1.99 17.40
C ARG A 87 -0.87 -1.30 16.77
N ALA A 88 0.36 -1.76 17.02
CA ALA A 88 1.57 -1.16 16.46
C ALA A 88 1.60 -1.22 14.93
N THR A 89 1.20 -2.35 14.35
CA THR A 89 1.11 -2.52 12.89
C THR A 89 0.03 -1.62 12.31
N LEU A 90 -1.18 -1.63 12.90
CA LEU A 90 -2.29 -0.82 12.44
C LEU A 90 -1.97 0.67 12.56
N TYR A 91 -1.38 1.11 13.66
CA TYR A 91 -0.91 2.49 13.83
C TYR A 91 0.04 2.89 12.70
N THR A 92 1.02 2.04 12.38
CA THR A 92 2.01 2.33 11.33
C THR A 92 1.33 2.48 9.97
N VAL A 93 0.39 1.59 9.65
CA VAL A 93 -0.39 1.65 8.40
C VAL A 93 -1.25 2.91 8.36
N ILE A 94 -2.03 3.18 9.40
CA ILE A 94 -2.91 4.36 9.45
C ILE A 94 -2.11 5.67 9.41
N SER A 95 -0.96 5.72 10.10
CA SER A 95 -0.02 6.86 10.05
C SER A 95 0.47 7.13 8.63
N PHE A 96 0.86 6.07 7.91
CA PHE A 96 1.26 6.19 6.51
C PHE A 96 0.11 6.68 5.62
N LEU A 97 -1.10 6.15 5.79
CA LEU A 97 -2.26 6.57 5.01
C LEU A 97 -2.65 8.04 5.27
N ALA A 98 -2.58 8.48 6.54
CA ALA A 98 -2.82 9.86 6.91
C ALA A 98 -1.82 10.80 6.24
N GLU A 99 -0.53 10.45 6.23
CA GLU A 99 0.49 11.23 5.53
C GLU A 99 0.26 11.22 4.00
N LEU A 100 -0.06 10.06 3.43
CA LEU A 100 -0.36 9.93 2.00
C LEU A 100 -1.57 10.78 1.57
N SER A 101 -2.58 10.89 2.43
CA SER A 101 -3.78 11.69 2.16
C SER A 101 -3.50 13.19 2.03
N LYS A 102 -2.42 13.70 2.66
CA LYS A 102 -2.02 15.11 2.54
C LYS A 102 -1.55 15.45 1.12
N ALA A 103 -1.07 14.47 0.36
CA ALA A 103 -0.64 14.62 -1.02
C ALA A 103 -1.77 14.38 -2.05
N HIS A 104 -3.05 14.43 -1.64
CA HIS A 104 -4.20 14.13 -2.50
C HIS A 104 -4.29 15.02 -3.74
N ASP A 105 -3.78 16.25 -3.72
CA ASP A 105 -3.74 17.14 -4.89
C ASP A 105 -2.98 16.51 -6.07
N VAL A 106 -1.98 15.66 -5.79
CA VAL A 106 -1.18 14.97 -6.81
C VAL A 106 -1.66 13.52 -6.98
N THR A 107 -1.86 12.79 -5.88
CA THR A 107 -2.18 11.35 -5.93
C THR A 107 -3.64 11.07 -6.26
N GLN A 108 -4.52 12.05 -6.08
CA GLN A 108 -5.99 11.91 -6.13
C GLN A 108 -6.54 10.91 -5.09
N MET A 109 -5.73 10.59 -4.07
CA MET A 109 -6.07 9.66 -2.99
C MET A 109 -6.32 10.42 -1.69
N GLY A 110 -7.52 10.98 -1.55
CA GLY A 110 -8.01 11.52 -0.28
C GLY A 110 -8.34 10.42 0.73
N VAL A 111 -8.70 10.81 1.96
CA VAL A 111 -9.05 9.90 3.06
C VAL A 111 -10.10 8.88 2.62
N ASP A 112 -11.13 9.33 1.92
CA ASP A 112 -12.22 8.51 1.40
C ASP A 112 -11.78 7.39 0.45
N ASN A 113 -10.91 7.73 -0.52
CA ASN A 113 -10.39 6.78 -1.50
C ASN A 113 -9.44 5.79 -0.84
N LEU A 114 -8.61 6.26 0.09
CA LEU A 114 -7.71 5.40 0.85
C LEU A 114 -8.49 4.42 1.73
N ALA A 115 -9.51 4.90 2.46
CA ALA A 115 -10.36 4.06 3.29
C ALA A 115 -11.09 3.00 2.45
N LEU A 116 -11.62 3.36 1.28
CA LEU A 116 -12.27 2.43 0.36
C LEU A 116 -11.33 1.29 -0.06
N VAL A 117 -10.09 1.61 -0.43
CA VAL A 117 -9.12 0.62 -0.92
C VAL A 117 -8.56 -0.23 0.23
N LEU A 118 -8.38 0.34 1.42
CA LEU A 118 -7.72 -0.35 2.54
C LEU A 118 -8.69 -1.13 3.44
N ALA A 119 -9.95 -0.72 3.58
CA ALA A 119 -10.94 -1.42 4.40
C ALA A 119 -10.96 -2.95 4.23
N PRO A 120 -11.07 -3.52 3.00
CA PRO A 120 -11.12 -4.97 2.83
C PRO A 120 -9.79 -5.70 3.12
N ASN A 121 -8.71 -4.95 3.39
CA ASN A 121 -7.43 -5.51 3.80
C ASN A 121 -7.22 -5.41 5.32
N LEU A 122 -7.97 -4.54 6.01
CA LEU A 122 -7.86 -4.34 7.46
C LEU A 122 -8.96 -5.07 8.24
N LEU A 123 -10.16 -5.11 7.67
CA LEU A 123 -11.34 -5.79 8.17
C LEU A 123 -11.70 -6.96 7.25
N LYS A 124 -12.34 -7.99 7.80
CA LYS A 124 -12.95 -9.06 7.03
C LYS A 124 -14.34 -9.29 7.60
N ASN A 125 -15.36 -9.18 6.74
CA ASN A 125 -16.71 -9.57 7.12
C ASN A 125 -16.70 -11.07 7.51
N PRO A 126 -17.16 -11.44 8.72
CA PRO A 126 -17.24 -12.84 9.15
C PRO A 126 -18.42 -13.60 8.51
N SER A 127 -19.33 -12.91 7.83
CA SER A 127 -20.47 -13.49 7.12
C SER A 127 -20.14 -13.76 5.65
N ASP A 128 -20.62 -14.90 5.14
CA ASP A 128 -20.57 -15.26 3.72
C ASP A 128 -21.78 -14.74 2.91
N ASP A 129 -22.71 -14.01 3.55
CA ASP A 129 -23.89 -13.47 2.88
C ASP A 129 -23.52 -12.25 2.00
N PRO A 130 -23.70 -12.32 0.67
CA PRO A 130 -23.39 -11.21 -0.24
C PRO A 130 -24.16 -9.93 0.06
N LEU A 131 -25.37 -10.02 0.61
CA LEU A 131 -26.18 -8.86 0.97
C LEU A 131 -25.58 -8.14 2.19
N LEU A 132 -25.16 -8.91 3.20
CA LEU A 132 -24.46 -8.36 4.36
C LEU A 132 -23.08 -7.83 4.00
N PHE A 133 -22.39 -8.43 3.04
CA PHE A 133 -21.13 -7.92 2.53
C PHE A 133 -21.28 -6.51 1.94
N ALA A 134 -22.26 -6.31 1.06
CA ALA A 134 -22.54 -5.01 0.47
C ALA A 134 -22.96 -3.98 1.54
N ALA A 135 -23.85 -4.37 2.46
CA ALA A 135 -24.32 -3.49 3.52
C ALA A 135 -23.20 -3.04 4.47
N ASN A 136 -22.31 -3.96 4.87
CA ASN A 136 -21.23 -3.66 5.80
C ASN A 136 -20.08 -2.87 5.16
N SER A 137 -19.84 -3.03 3.85
CA SER A 137 -18.70 -2.40 3.17
C SER A 137 -18.64 -0.87 3.34
N GLY A 138 -19.80 -0.20 3.41
CA GLY A 138 -19.89 1.23 3.67
C GLY A 138 -19.44 1.59 5.09
N ASP A 139 -19.90 0.82 6.08
CA ASP A 139 -19.55 1.00 7.49
C ASP A 139 -18.08 0.63 7.76
N GLU A 140 -17.54 -0.41 7.12
CA GLU A 140 -16.11 -0.77 7.18
C GLU A 140 -15.22 0.37 6.66
N ARG A 141 -15.57 0.93 5.49
CA ARG A 141 -14.90 2.10 4.93
C ARG A 141 -15.00 3.28 5.88
N GLY A 142 -16.19 3.54 6.43
CA GLY A 142 -16.43 4.61 7.39
C GLY A 142 -15.48 4.51 8.58
N PHE A 143 -15.35 3.31 9.15
CA PHE A 143 -14.46 3.06 10.28
C PHE A 143 -12.98 3.35 9.95
N VAL A 144 -12.48 2.87 8.81
CA VAL A 144 -11.09 3.16 8.40
C VAL A 144 -10.88 4.65 8.17
N GLY A 145 -11.88 5.35 7.61
CA GLY A 145 -11.87 6.80 7.50
C GLY A 145 -11.71 7.47 8.88
N GLN A 146 -12.48 7.03 9.88
CA GLN A 146 -12.38 7.56 11.25
C GLN A 146 -10.99 7.32 11.87
N LEU A 147 -10.32 6.20 11.59
CA LEU A 147 -8.94 5.98 12.04
C LEU A 147 -7.95 6.95 11.39
N ILE A 148 -8.10 7.24 10.10
CA ILE A 148 -7.24 8.21 9.40
C ILE A 148 -7.48 9.61 9.95
N HIS A 149 -8.74 10.01 10.18
CA HIS A 149 -9.05 11.29 10.83
C HIS A 149 -8.47 11.37 12.25
N ALA A 150 -8.61 10.32 13.04
CA ALA A 150 -8.02 10.24 14.37
C ALA A 150 -6.50 10.47 14.35
N GLN A 151 -5.81 9.94 13.35
CA GLN A 151 -4.37 10.20 13.18
C GLN A 151 -4.08 11.66 12.79
N LEU A 152 -4.85 12.23 11.85
CA LEU A 152 -4.69 13.61 11.40
C LEU A 152 -4.96 14.61 12.55
N GLU A 153 -5.85 14.27 13.46
CA GLU A 153 -6.19 15.02 14.68
C GLU A 153 -5.20 14.77 15.83
N GLY A 154 -4.25 13.83 15.67
CA GLY A 154 -3.27 13.50 16.70
C GLY A 154 -3.82 12.68 17.87
N LEU A 155 -4.94 11.99 17.68
CA LEU A 155 -5.60 11.18 18.72
C LEU A 155 -4.98 9.79 18.90
N LEU A 156 -4.24 9.30 17.90
CA LEU A 156 -3.56 8.00 18.00
C LEU A 156 -2.16 8.18 18.60
N THR A 157 -1.83 7.36 19.59
CA THR A 157 -0.52 7.33 20.23
C THR A 157 0.17 5.99 20.02
N MET A 158 1.48 6.03 19.77
CA MET A 158 2.34 4.86 19.92
C MET A 158 2.79 4.81 21.37
N GLU A 159 2.05 4.12 22.23
CA GLU A 159 2.62 3.74 23.51
C GLU A 159 3.71 2.69 23.27
N THR A 160 4.97 3.12 23.33
CA THR A 160 6.13 2.25 23.43
C THR A 160 6.08 1.58 24.80
N SER A 161 5.59 0.35 24.86
CA SER A 161 5.82 -0.53 26.03
C SER A 161 7.29 -0.89 26.14
#